data_AF-A0A2V8T4X1-F1
#
_entry.id   AF-A0A2V8T4X1-F1
#
_cell.length_a   1.000
_cell.length_b   1.000
_cell.length_c   1.000
_cell.angle_alpha   90.00
_cell.angle_beta   90.00
_cell.angle_gamma   90.00
#
_symmetry.space_group_name_H-M   'P 1'
#
loop_
_entity.id
_entity.type
_entity.pdbx_description
1 polymer ?
#
loop_
_entity_poly.entity_id
_entity_poly.type
_entity_poly.pdbx_seq_one_letter_code
_entity_poly.pdbx_strand_id
1 'polypeptide(L)'
;MPDRKPDSFVSTNGHRAAQKSRVLVVDDEENVRVTTSAILEQEGYEVATASGGREALEVAAHSHYDLVLTDLRMDDMDGITLLHELQTRHPNVVT
;
A
#
# COMPACT_ATOMS: atom_id res chain seq x y z
N MET A 1 -0.52 28.03 50.76
CA MET A 1 -0.21 28.44 49.38
C MET A 1 1.22 28.98 49.34
N PRO A 2 2.00 28.76 48.28
CA PRO A 2 1.74 27.91 47.09
C PRO A 2 1.94 26.40 47.46
N ASP A 3 2.32 25.41 46.63
CA ASP A 3 2.59 25.32 45.17
C ASP A 3 2.36 23.90 44.58
N ARG A 4 2.47 23.80 43.24
CA ARG A 4 3.02 22.73 42.38
C ARG A 4 2.55 21.26 42.47
N LYS A 5 1.66 20.95 41.51
CA LYS A 5 1.50 19.78 40.60
C LYS A 5 2.21 18.41 40.84
N PRO A 6 1.62 17.30 40.32
CA PRO A 6 2.11 15.94 40.50
C PRO A 6 3.15 15.49 39.47
N ASP A 7 4.14 14.75 39.95
CA ASP A 7 4.97 13.82 39.18
C ASP A 7 4.56 12.38 39.59
N SER A 8 4.43 11.37 38.73
CA SER A 8 4.54 11.33 37.27
C SER A 8 3.76 10.09 36.77
N PHE A 9 3.02 10.20 35.66
CA PHE A 9 2.47 9.01 35.00
C PHE A 9 3.58 8.34 34.19
N VAL A 10 3.96 7.14 34.59
CA VAL A 10 4.95 6.33 33.87
C VAL A 10 4.28 5.66 32.67
N SER A 11 4.38 6.28 31.49
CA SER A 11 3.92 5.67 30.23
C SER A 11 4.93 4.64 29.70
N THR A 12 4.90 3.44 30.27
CA THR A 12 5.65 2.28 29.74
C THR A 12 4.88 1.63 28.59
N ASN A 13 4.98 2.21 27.39
CA ASN A 13 5.23 1.47 26.15
C ASN A 13 5.26 2.42 24.95
N GLY A 14 6.37 2.38 24.21
CA GLY A 14 6.44 3.00 22.89
C GLY A 14 5.61 2.21 21.89
N HIS A 15 4.33 2.54 21.77
CA HIS A 15 3.60 2.22 20.54
C HIS A 15 4.30 2.99 19.41
N ARG A 16 5.16 2.29 18.64
CA ARG A 16 5.39 2.65 17.24
C ARG A 16 4.00 2.85 16.65
N ALA A 17 3.71 4.05 16.14
CA ALA A 17 2.50 4.24 15.36
C ALA A 17 2.48 3.14 14.28
N ALA A 18 1.45 2.31 14.28
CA ALA A 18 1.38 1.19 13.35
C ALA A 18 1.43 1.78 11.94
N GLN A 19 2.52 1.49 11.22
CA GLN A 19 2.69 2.02 9.87
C GLN A 19 1.57 1.42 9.01
N LYS A 20 0.81 2.29 8.33
CA LYS A 20 -0.23 1.84 7.40
C LYS A 20 0.43 0.97 6.33
N SER A 21 -0.12 -0.21 6.09
CA SER A 21 0.32 -1.05 4.98
C SER A 21 0.01 -0.35 3.65
N ARG A 22 0.98 -0.43 2.73
CA ARG A 22 0.94 0.24 1.43
C ARG A 22 0.48 -0.75 0.37
N VAL A 23 -0.64 -0.46 -0.30
CA VAL A 23 -1.24 -1.31 -1.33
C VAL A 23 -1.11 -0.65 -2.70
N LEU A 24 -0.67 -1.40 -3.71
CA LEU A 24 -0.71 -0.97 -5.11
C LEU A 24 -1.89 -1.63 -5.82
N VAL A 25 -2.83 -0.84 -6.32
CA VAL A 25 -3.97 -1.30 -7.13
C VAL A 25 -3.67 -1.09 -8.61
N VAL A 26 -3.74 -2.16 -9.41
CA VAL A 26 -3.39 -2.15 -10.83
C VAL A 26 -4.57 -2.69 -11.65
N ASP A 27 -5.15 -1.82 -12.47
CA ASP A 27 -6.38 -2.12 -13.21
C ASP A 27 -6.48 -1.09 -14.34
N ASP A 28 -6.80 -1.48 -15.58
CA ASP A 28 -6.91 -0.52 -16.69
C ASP A 28 -8.27 0.21 -16.70
N GLU A 29 -9.33 -0.39 -16.14
CA GLU A 29 -10.64 0.24 -15.97
C GLU A 29 -10.63 1.27 -14.82
N GLU A 30 -10.59 2.56 -15.17
CA GLU A 30 -10.55 3.68 -14.21
C GLU A 30 -11.62 3.60 -13.11
N ASN A 31 -12.85 3.20 -13.45
CA ASN A 31 -13.94 3.08 -12.48
C ASN A 31 -13.67 1.99 -11.43
N VAL A 32 -13.08 0.85 -11.84
CA VAL A 32 -12.75 -0.27 -10.95
C VAL A 32 -11.57 0.11 -10.07
N ARG A 33 -10.52 0.70 -10.67
CA ARG A 33 -9.35 1.24 -9.98
C ARG A 33 -9.71 2.23 -8.87
N VAL A 34 -10.53 3.24 -9.19
CA VAL A 34 -10.98 4.29 -8.24
C VAL A 34 -11.90 3.72 -7.15
N THR A 35 -12.82 2.81 -7.50
CA THR A 35 -13.71 2.19 -6.50
C THR A 35 -12.90 1.33 -5.52
N THR A 36 -11.96 0.55 -6.04
CA THR A 36 -11.12 -0.35 -5.23
C THR A 36 -10.16 0.44 -4.33
N SER A 37 -9.55 1.51 -4.83
CA SER A 37 -8.68 2.37 -4.01
C SER A 37 -9.48 3.05 -2.88
N ALA A 38 -10.66 3.59 -3.17
CA ALA A 38 -11.50 4.25 -2.17
C ALA A 38 -11.94 3.31 -1.03
N ILE A 39 -12.24 2.03 -1.33
CA ILE A 39 -12.56 1.02 -0.31
C ILE A 39 -11.34 0.76 0.59
N LEU A 40 -10.15 0.55 0.00
CA LEU A 40 -8.94 0.28 0.76
C LEU A 40 -8.48 1.49 1.60
N GLU A 41 -8.63 2.72 1.09
CA GLU A 41 -8.36 3.94 1.85
C GLU A 41 -9.30 4.09 3.07
N GLN A 42 -10.57 3.71 2.93
CA GLN A 42 -11.56 3.71 4.03
C GLN A 42 -11.20 2.69 5.12
N GLU A 43 -10.72 1.50 4.74
CA GLU A 43 -10.18 0.50 5.68
C GLU A 43 -8.82 0.89 6.29
N GLY A 44 -8.27 2.05 5.90
CA GLY A 44 -7.11 2.67 6.56
C GLY A 44 -5.77 2.37 5.91
N TYR A 45 -5.72 1.67 4.78
CA TYR A 45 -4.49 1.45 4.01
C TYR A 45 -3.93 2.77 3.44
N GLU A 46 -2.65 2.75 3.03
CA GLU A 46 -2.10 3.76 2.12
C GLU A 46 -2.15 3.17 0.71
N VAL A 47 -2.83 3.81 -0.24
CA VAL A 47 -3.06 3.24 -1.57
C VAL A 47 -2.31 4.04 -2.63
N ALA A 48 -1.65 3.32 -3.54
CA ALA A 48 -1.22 3.85 -4.83
C ALA A 48 -1.95 3.10 -5.94
N THR A 49 -2.06 3.73 -7.11
CA THR A 49 -2.77 3.18 -8.27
C THR A 49 -1.89 3.19 -9.50
N ALA A 50 -2.10 2.22 -10.39
CA ALA A 50 -1.53 2.17 -11.73
C ALA A 50 -2.58 1.69 -12.74
N SER A 51 -2.52 2.20 -13.97
CA SER A 51 -3.45 1.93 -15.06
C SER A 51 -3.03 0.76 -15.97
N GLY A 52 -1.95 0.06 -15.62
CA GLY A 52 -1.40 -1.06 -16.38
C GLY A 52 -0.12 -1.59 -15.76
N GLY A 53 0.35 -2.74 -16.24
CA GLY A 53 1.50 -3.44 -15.66
C GLY A 53 2.82 -2.68 -15.76
N ARG A 54 3.03 -1.88 -16.83
CA ARG A 54 4.26 -1.07 -16.96
C ARG A 54 4.33 0.05 -15.92
N GLU A 55 3.24 0.79 -15.75
CA GLU A 55 3.15 1.85 -14.73
C GLU A 55 3.31 1.26 -13.33
N ALA A 56 2.72 0.08 -13.07
CA ALA A 56 2.89 -0.62 -11.80
C ALA A 56 4.36 -0.99 -11.51
N LEU A 57 5.11 -1.47 -12.51
CA LEU A 57 6.55 -1.75 -12.36
C LEU A 57 7.38 -0.47 -12.16
N GLU A 58 7.05 0.62 -12.84
CA GLU A 58 7.71 1.91 -12.65
C GLU A 58 7.47 2.47 -11.25
N VAL A 59 6.24 2.41 -10.75
CA VAL A 59 5.86 2.87 -9.40
C VAL A 59 6.49 1.98 -8.31
N ALA A 60 6.46 0.66 -8.48
CA ALA A 60 7.10 -0.30 -7.56
C ALA A 60 8.64 -0.15 -7.49
N ALA A 61 9.29 0.26 -8.59
CA ALA A 61 10.73 0.55 -8.58
C ALA A 61 11.12 1.75 -7.67
N HIS A 62 10.18 2.67 -7.40
CA HIS A 62 10.40 3.87 -6.60
C HIS A 62 9.74 3.84 -5.21
N SER A 63 8.97 2.79 -4.88
CA SER A 63 8.21 2.69 -3.64
C SER A 63 8.04 1.26 -3.15
N HIS A 64 8.15 1.06 -1.83
CA HIS A 64 7.80 -0.21 -1.20
C HIS A 64 6.28 -0.38 -1.12
N TYR A 65 5.79 -1.58 -1.44
CA TYR A 65 4.41 -2.00 -1.25
C TYR A 65 4.39 -3.31 -0.45
N ASP A 66 3.40 -3.47 0.41
CA ASP A 66 3.17 -4.68 1.19
C ASP A 66 2.27 -5.67 0.44
N LEU A 67 1.37 -5.15 -0.41
CA LEU A 67 0.43 -5.91 -1.23
C LEU A 67 0.28 -5.25 -2.61
N VAL A 68 0.19 -6.06 -3.67
CA VAL A 68 -0.26 -5.65 -5.00
C VAL A 68 -1.56 -6.37 -5.31
N LEU A 69 -2.57 -5.63 -5.76
CA LEU A 69 -3.85 -6.14 -6.24
C LEU A 69 -3.97 -5.77 -7.71
N THR A 70 -3.95 -6.75 -8.60
CA THR A 70 -3.97 -6.55 -10.06
C THR A 70 -5.17 -7.23 -10.70
N ASP A 71 -5.74 -6.60 -11.74
CA ASP A 71 -6.51 -7.35 -12.73
C ASP A 71 -5.57 -8.28 -13.53
N LEU A 72 -6.13 -9.37 -14.07
CA LEU A 72 -5.41 -10.39 -14.83
C LEU A 72 -5.38 -10.12 -16.36
N ARG A 73 -6.14 -9.15 -16.85
CA ARG A 73 -6.61 -9.04 -18.25
C ARG A 73 -6.45 -7.64 -18.84
N MET A 74 -5.37 -6.95 -18.49
CA MET A 74 -5.02 -5.62 -18.99
C MET A 74 -4.41 -5.63 -20.41
N ASP A 75 -4.59 -4.52 -21.14
CA ASP A 75 -4.13 -4.36 -22.54
C ASP A 75 -2.59 -4.25 -22.72
N ASP A 76 -1.82 -3.80 -21.72
CA ASP A 76 -0.40 -3.45 -21.88
C ASP A 76 0.59 -4.58 -21.49
N MET A 77 0.24 -5.33 -20.45
CA MET A 77 0.93 -6.44 -19.80
C MET A 77 -0.10 -7.14 -18.90
N ASP A 78 -0.26 -8.45 -19.02
CA ASP A 78 -1.22 -9.18 -18.19
C ASP A 78 -0.78 -9.24 -16.71
N GLY A 79 -1.75 -9.39 -15.81
CA GLY A 79 -1.49 -9.41 -14.37
C GLY A 79 -0.56 -10.55 -13.93
N ILE A 80 -0.57 -11.71 -14.58
CA ILE A 80 0.31 -12.83 -14.19
C ILE A 80 1.77 -12.50 -14.51
N THR A 81 2.03 -11.90 -15.68
CA THR A 81 3.35 -11.38 -16.05
C THR A 81 3.82 -10.30 -15.08
N LEU A 82 2.94 -9.38 -14.68
CA LEU A 82 3.23 -8.35 -13.68
C LEU A 82 3.65 -8.96 -12.32
N LEU A 83 2.86 -9.90 -11.79
CA LEU A 83 3.15 -10.51 -10.48
C LEU A 83 4.47 -11.30 -10.49
N HIS A 84 4.81 -12.02 -11.58
CA HIS A 84 6.11 -12.68 -11.71
C HIS A 84 7.29 -11.70 -11.72
N GLU A 85 7.17 -10.57 -12.45
CA GLU A 85 8.19 -9.52 -12.46
C GLU A 85 8.35 -8.88 -11.07
N LEU A 86 7.24 -8.60 -10.38
CA LEU A 86 7.25 -8.05 -9.03
C LEU A 86 7.86 -9.02 -8.01
N GLN A 87 7.51 -10.30 -8.02
CA GLN A 87 8.14 -11.32 -7.15
C GLN A 87 9.65 -11.42 -7.38
N THR A 88 10.10 -11.31 -8.63
CA THR A 88 11.52 -11.37 -9.00
C THR A 88 12.30 -10.15 -8.50
N ARG A 89 11.69 -8.96 -8.52
CA ARG A 89 12.33 -7.68 -8.17
C ARG A 89 12.16 -7.31 -6.69
N HIS A 90 11.07 -7.73 -6.06
CA HIS A 90 10.62 -7.33 -4.73
C HIS A 90 10.12 -8.54 -3.92
N PRO A 91 11.00 -9.44 -3.44
CA PRO A 91 10.61 -10.72 -2.82
C PRO A 91 9.82 -10.62 -1.50
N ASN A 92 9.54 -9.40 -1.01
CA ASN A 92 8.77 -9.14 0.21
C ASN A 92 7.35 -8.62 -0.05
N VAL A 93 6.98 -8.27 -1.30
CA VAL A 93 5.61 -7.84 -1.60
C VAL A 93 4.69 -9.05 -1.73
N VAL A 94 3.49 -8.97 -1.16
CA VAL A 94 2.45 -9.98 -1.37
C VAL A 94 1.79 -9.73 -2.73
N THR A 95 1.67 -10.80 -3.51
CA THR A 95 1.15 -10.86 -4.89
C THR A 95 0.14 -11.98 -5.01
#